data_AF-A0A397D2Q8-F1
#
_entry.id   AF-A0A397D2Q8-F1
#
_cell.length_a   1.000
_cell.length_b   1.000
_cell.length_c   1.000
_cell.angle_alpha   90.00
_cell.angle_beta   90.00
_cell.angle_gamma   90.00
#
_symmetry.space_group_name_H-M   'P 1'
#
loop_
_entity.id
_entity.type
_entity.pdbx_description
1 polymer ?
#
loop_
_entity_poly.entity_id
_entity_poly.type
_entity_poly.pdbx_seq_one_letter_code
_entity_poly.pdbx_strand_id
1 'polypeptide(L)'
;MVLGGGGYTIRNVSRCWAYETAVCLDEQVSNDIPFNEYFEYYAPTFKLHLDPNSDLENCNSRAYLEDVKIKIFEHLRMLNGAPSVQMTTMPPDYVLREEDEDATTDPDQRTDHDGAKRQHDAEMYAHDKDQRGKDDGRVPSHENVDMVD
;
A
#
# COMPACT_ATOMS: atom_id res chain seq x y z
N MET A 1 7.22 6.01 -6.89
CA MET A 1 6.10 5.04 -6.82
C MET A 1 6.43 3.90 -7.75
N VAL A 2 6.46 2.66 -7.24
CA VAL A 2 6.71 1.44 -8.04
C VAL A 2 5.39 0.69 -8.15
N LEU A 3 5.04 0.28 -9.36
CA LEU A 3 3.82 -0.44 -9.66
C LEU A 3 4.18 -1.71 -10.43
N GLY A 4 3.35 -2.74 -10.26
CA GLY A 4 3.41 -3.93 -11.09
C GLY A 4 2.89 -3.69 -12.51
N GLY A 5 2.65 -4.78 -13.23
CA GLY A 5 2.14 -4.75 -14.59
C GLY A 5 1.85 -6.17 -15.10
N GLY A 6 1.84 -6.32 -16.42
CA GLY A 6 1.61 -7.62 -17.05
C GLY A 6 2.76 -8.62 -16.79
N GLY A 7 2.40 -9.91 -16.73
CA GLY A 7 3.33 -11.01 -16.60
C GLY A 7 2.58 -12.34 -16.61
N TYR A 8 2.81 -13.15 -17.64
CA TYR A 8 1.95 -14.32 -17.92
C TYR A 8 2.56 -15.65 -17.46
N THR A 9 3.80 -15.63 -16.99
CA THR A 9 4.44 -16.77 -16.32
C THR A 9 4.53 -16.46 -14.83
N ILE A 10 3.49 -16.83 -14.07
CA ILE A 10 3.28 -16.40 -12.66
C ILE A 10 4.52 -16.67 -11.78
N ARG A 11 5.14 -17.84 -11.93
CA ARG A 11 6.38 -18.21 -11.23
C ARG A 11 7.58 -17.30 -11.51
N ASN A 12 7.60 -16.60 -12.65
CA ASN A 12 8.63 -15.62 -12.99
C ASN A 12 8.25 -14.22 -12.51
N VAL A 13 6.95 -13.90 -12.49
CA VAL A 13 6.42 -12.65 -11.93
C VAL A 13 6.78 -12.56 -10.45
N SER A 14 6.56 -13.62 -9.68
CA SER A 14 6.89 -13.64 -8.25
C SER A 14 8.40 -13.45 -8.00
N ARG A 15 9.26 -14.11 -8.81
CA ARG A 15 10.72 -13.91 -8.76
C ARG A 15 11.12 -12.47 -9.04
N CYS A 16 10.58 -11.89 -10.12
CA CYS A 16 10.89 -10.53 -10.56
C CYS A 16 10.55 -9.52 -9.47
N TRP A 17 9.32 -9.53 -8.96
CA TRP A 17 8.88 -8.56 -7.96
C TRP A 17 9.58 -8.75 -6.61
N ALA A 18 9.87 -9.99 -6.20
CA ALA A 18 10.65 -10.24 -4.99
C ALA A 18 12.05 -9.63 -5.10
N TYR A 19 12.72 -9.81 -6.24
CA TYR A 19 14.05 -9.24 -6.48
C TYR A 19 14.00 -7.71 -6.62
N GLU A 20 13.05 -7.15 -7.38
CA GLU A 20 12.88 -5.71 -7.54
C GLU A 20 12.55 -5.01 -6.20
N THR A 21 11.82 -5.68 -5.30
CA THR A 21 11.58 -5.18 -3.94
C THR A 21 12.88 -5.12 -3.15
N ALA A 22 13.73 -6.15 -3.23
CA ALA A 22 15.05 -6.13 -2.61
C ALA A 22 15.91 -4.97 -3.13
N VAL A 23 15.89 -4.71 -4.45
CA VAL A 23 16.57 -3.55 -5.06
C VAL A 23 16.00 -2.22 -4.54
N CYS A 24 14.69 -2.10 -4.37
CA CYS A 24 14.08 -0.88 -3.80
C CYS A 24 14.49 -0.64 -2.34
N LEU A 25 14.82 -1.70 -1.61
CA LEU A 25 15.30 -1.64 -0.22
C LEU A 25 16.82 -1.55 -0.13
N ASP A 26 17.54 -1.60 -1.26
CA ASP A 26 19.00 -1.72 -1.33
C ASP A 26 19.55 -2.94 -0.55
N GLU A 27 18.81 -4.05 -0.58
CA GLU A 27 19.11 -5.28 0.14
C GLU A 27 19.54 -6.40 -0.80
N GLN A 28 20.53 -7.19 -0.38
CA GLN A 28 20.98 -8.35 -1.14
C GLN A 28 20.21 -9.61 -0.72
N VAL A 29 19.62 -10.30 -1.70
CA VAL A 29 18.87 -11.54 -1.46
C VAL A 29 19.59 -12.75 -2.05
N SER A 30 19.39 -13.90 -1.41
CA SER A 30 19.94 -15.17 -1.90
C SER A 30 19.29 -15.57 -3.23
N ASN A 31 20.08 -16.23 -4.08
CA ASN A 31 19.55 -16.86 -5.29
C ASN A 31 18.77 -18.16 -4.97
N ASP A 32 18.94 -18.74 -3.78
CA ASP A 32 18.15 -19.88 -3.32
C ASP A 32 16.80 -19.42 -2.79
N ILE A 33 15.72 -19.95 -3.36
CA ILE A 33 14.36 -19.60 -2.92
C ILE A 33 14.13 -20.20 -1.53
N PRO A 34 13.66 -19.40 -0.55
CA PRO A 34 13.33 -19.92 0.77
C PRO A 34 12.06 -20.78 0.71
N PHE A 35 11.96 -21.76 1.63
CA PHE A 35 10.77 -22.60 1.73
C PHE A 35 9.52 -21.76 2.00
N ASN A 36 8.46 -22.02 1.26
CA ASN A 36 7.16 -21.36 1.35
C ASN A 36 6.06 -22.29 0.82
N GLU A 37 4.79 -21.92 0.99
CA GLU A 37 3.63 -22.73 0.57
C GLU A 37 3.60 -23.03 -0.94
N TYR A 38 4.26 -22.19 -1.75
CA TYR A 38 4.34 -22.33 -3.21
C TYR A 38 5.70 -22.83 -3.69
N PHE A 39 6.55 -23.37 -2.81
CA PHE A 39 7.94 -23.71 -3.13
C PHE A 39 8.07 -24.64 -4.34
N GLU A 40 7.16 -25.59 -4.50
CA GLU A 40 7.14 -26.57 -5.60
C GLU A 40 6.97 -25.92 -6.99
N TYR A 41 6.35 -24.74 -7.08
CA TYR A 41 6.19 -24.02 -8.34
C TYR A 41 7.52 -23.58 -8.96
N TYR A 42 8.60 -23.55 -8.17
CA TYR A 42 9.92 -23.11 -8.58
C TYR A 42 10.85 -24.26 -9.03
N ALA A 43 10.35 -25.49 -9.04
CA ALA A 43 11.07 -26.63 -9.60
C ALA A 43 11.46 -26.42 -11.09
N PRO A 44 12.53 -27.08 -11.57
CA PRO A 44 13.41 -27.98 -10.84
C PRO A 44 14.58 -27.28 -10.13
N THR A 45 14.83 -26.00 -10.42
CA THR A 45 16.05 -25.31 -9.99
C THR A 45 15.92 -24.66 -8.62
N PHE A 46 14.70 -24.26 -8.22
CA PHE A 46 14.45 -23.52 -6.97
C PHE A 46 15.31 -22.24 -6.83
N LYS A 47 15.71 -21.66 -7.96
CA LYS A 47 16.49 -20.42 -8.02
C LYS A 47 15.63 -19.20 -8.31
N LEU A 48 16.04 -18.07 -7.75
CA LEU A 48 15.45 -16.75 -7.96
C LEU A 48 15.74 -16.23 -9.36
N HIS A 49 16.99 -16.32 -9.81
CA HIS A 49 17.40 -15.86 -11.13
C HIS A 49 17.06 -16.87 -12.22
N LEU A 50 16.74 -16.35 -13.40
CA LEU A 50 16.40 -17.12 -14.59
C LEU A 50 17.54 -17.01 -15.60
N ASP A 51 17.87 -18.13 -16.23
CA ASP A 51 18.80 -18.13 -17.35
C ASP A 51 18.10 -17.66 -18.63
N PRO A 52 18.72 -16.77 -19.42
CA PRO A 52 18.21 -16.39 -20.73
C PRO A 52 18.07 -17.62 -21.63
N ASN A 53 16.99 -17.68 -22.41
CA ASN A 53 16.84 -18.72 -23.41
C ASN A 53 17.85 -18.52 -24.54
N SER A 54 18.82 -19.43 -24.67
CA SER A 54 19.86 -19.39 -25.70
C SER A 54 19.33 -19.58 -27.11
N ASP A 55 18.18 -20.23 -27.27
CA ASP A 55 17.61 -20.58 -28.57
C ASP A 55 16.81 -19.42 -29.18
N LEU A 56 16.51 -18.39 -28.38
CA LEU A 56 15.79 -17.22 -28.83
C LEU A 56 16.75 -16.22 -29.46
N GLU A 57 16.67 -16.07 -30.78
CA GLU A 57 17.47 -15.09 -31.51
C GLU A 57 17.13 -13.66 -31.09
N ASN A 58 18.18 -12.86 -30.84
CA ASN A 58 18.02 -11.44 -30.58
C ASN A 58 17.89 -10.65 -31.89
N CYS A 59 16.66 -10.35 -32.30
CA CYS A 59 16.38 -9.54 -33.49
C CYS A 59 16.66 -8.03 -33.32
N ASN A 60 17.19 -7.58 -32.17
CA ASN A 60 17.51 -6.18 -31.93
C ASN A 60 18.93 -5.86 -32.40
N SER A 61 19.07 -5.54 -33.70
CA SER A 61 20.37 -5.15 -34.25
C SER A 61 20.89 -3.86 -33.60
N ARG A 62 22.22 -3.72 -33.50
CA ARG A 62 22.82 -2.52 -32.92
C ARG A 62 22.45 -1.24 -33.67
N ALA A 63 22.41 -1.30 -34.99
CA ALA A 63 22.02 -0.17 -35.83
C ALA A 63 20.59 0.31 -35.56
N TYR A 64 19.65 -0.63 -35.40
CA TYR A 64 18.25 -0.32 -35.05
C TYR A 64 18.15 0.39 -33.69
N LEU A 65 18.84 -0.12 -32.67
CA LEU A 65 18.83 0.46 -31.32
C LEU A 65 19.40 1.88 -31.30
N GLU A 66 20.49 2.13 -32.03
CA GLU A 66 21.08 3.48 -32.10
C GLU A 66 20.15 4.46 -32.84
N ASP A 67 19.49 4.04 -33.93
CA ASP A 67 18.52 4.89 -34.64
C ASP A 67 17.33 5.28 -33.75
N VAL A 68 16.75 4.32 -33.02
CA VAL A 68 15.67 4.60 -32.06
C VAL A 68 16.14 5.54 -30.96
N LYS A 69 17.34 5.30 -30.41
CA LYS A 69 17.93 6.13 -29.36
C LYS A 69 18.09 7.58 -29.82
N ILE A 70 18.65 7.82 -31.01
CA ILE A 70 18.82 9.18 -31.57
C ILE A 70 17.47 9.89 -31.68
N LYS A 71 16.44 9.22 -32.20
CA LYS A 71 15.08 9.80 -32.31
C LYS A 71 14.52 10.21 -30.95
N ILE A 72 14.68 9.36 -29.92
CA ILE A 72 14.25 9.68 -28.56
C ILE A 72 14.99 10.92 -28.05
N PHE A 73 16.30 11.03 -28.24
CA PHE A 73 17.07 12.20 -27.79
C PHE A 73 16.66 13.49 -28.50
N GLU A 74 16.37 13.46 -29.80
CA GLU A 74 15.85 14.63 -30.50
C GLU A 74 14.47 15.04 -29.97
N HIS A 75 13.59 14.07 -29.64
CA HIS A 75 12.32 14.38 -28.97
C HIS A 75 12.52 15.00 -27.60
N LEU A 76 13.42 14.46 -26.78
CA LEU A 76 13.72 14.99 -25.45
C LEU A 76 14.32 16.40 -25.52
N ARG A 77 15.12 16.72 -26.55
CA ARG A 77 15.68 18.05 -26.77
C ARG A 77 14.61 19.12 -27.03
N MET A 78 13.46 18.74 -27.58
CA MET A 78 12.34 19.64 -27.83
C MET A 78 11.51 19.93 -26.56
N LEU A 79 11.69 19.15 -25.49
CA LEU A 79 11.11 19.47 -24.20
C LEU A 79 11.92 20.61 -23.58
N ASN A 80 11.32 21.81 -23.52
CA ASN A 80 11.87 22.88 -22.71
C ASN A 80 11.91 22.39 -21.25
N GLY A 81 13.10 22.37 -20.64
CA GLY A 81 13.24 21.98 -19.24
C GLY A 81 12.26 22.76 -18.36
N ALA A 82 11.55 22.07 -17.47
CA ALA A 82 10.77 22.74 -16.44
C ALA A 82 11.71 23.69 -15.68
N PRO A 83 11.31 24.95 -15.39
CA PRO A 83 12.11 25.83 -14.57
C PRO A 83 12.51 25.06 -13.30
N SER A 84 13.82 24.97 -13.05
CA SER A 84 14.37 24.18 -11.96
C SER A 84 13.81 24.70 -10.64
N VAL A 85 12.88 23.94 -10.04
CA VAL A 85 12.45 24.16 -8.66
C VAL A 85 13.52 23.53 -7.79
N GLN A 86 14.29 24.35 -7.07
CA GLN A 86 15.20 23.84 -6.05
C GLN A 86 14.40 23.07 -5.00
N MET A 87 14.81 21.84 -4.73
CA MET A 87 14.29 21.04 -3.61
C MET A 87 14.59 21.82 -2.31
N THR A 88 13.56 22.40 -1.71
CA THR A 88 13.62 23.06 -0.40
C THR A 88 13.00 22.12 0.62
N THR A 89 13.67 21.95 1.77
CA THR A 89 13.11 21.22 2.91
C THR A 89 11.84 21.92 3.37
N MET A 90 10.71 21.22 3.33
CA MET A 90 9.45 21.74 3.88
C MET A 90 9.64 21.98 5.39
N PRO A 91 9.25 23.15 5.91
CA PRO A 91 9.17 23.36 7.35
C PRO A 91 8.29 22.27 8.00
N PRO A 92 8.59 21.82 9.23
CA PRO A 92 7.76 20.86 9.94
C PRO A 92 6.30 21.35 10.00
N ASP A 93 5.36 20.45 9.72
CA ASP A 93 3.91 20.75 9.65
C ASP A 93 3.32 21.12 11.03
N TYR A 94 4.10 20.96 12.10
CA TYR A 94 3.72 21.28 13.47
C TYR A 94 4.77 22.20 14.11
N VAL A 95 4.31 23.32 14.63
CA VAL A 95 4.99 24.03 15.71
C VAL A 95 4.81 23.15 16.94
N LEU A 96 5.90 22.79 17.64
CA LEU A 96 5.81 22.21 18.97
C LEU A 96 5.13 23.28 19.85
N ARG A 97 3.82 23.12 20.05
CA ARG A 97 3.09 23.87 21.07
C ARG A 97 3.76 23.50 22.39
N GLU A 98 4.20 24.52 23.14
CA GLU A 98 4.71 24.33 24.50
C GLU A 98 3.72 23.44 25.26
N GLU A 99 4.25 22.43 25.96
CA GLU A 99 3.50 21.34 26.57
C GLU A 99 2.18 21.85 27.18
N ASP A 100 1.06 21.45 26.59
CA ASP A 100 -0.26 21.79 27.10
C ASP A 100 -0.34 21.32 28.56
N GLU A 101 -0.58 22.27 29.49
CA GLU A 101 -0.75 22.03 30.93
C GLU A 101 -1.85 20.99 31.25
N ASP A 102 -2.64 20.61 30.23
CA ASP A 102 -3.65 19.56 30.24
C ASP A 102 -3.09 18.13 30.41
N ALA A 103 -1.78 17.91 30.30
CA ALA A 103 -1.13 16.63 30.63
C ALA A 103 -1.25 16.23 32.12
N THR A 104 -1.78 17.11 32.97
CA THR A 104 -2.10 16.82 34.37
C THR A 104 -3.51 16.27 34.59
N THR A 105 -4.33 16.18 33.55
CA THR A 105 -5.69 15.64 33.64
C THR A 105 -5.71 14.13 33.42
N ASP A 106 -6.32 13.40 34.36
CA ASP A 106 -6.48 11.94 34.32
C ASP A 106 -7.23 11.50 33.04
N PRO A 107 -6.64 10.62 32.20
CA PRO A 107 -7.26 10.16 30.95
C PRO A 107 -8.58 9.39 31.15
N ASP A 108 -8.91 8.94 32.37
CA ASP A 108 -10.18 8.26 32.68
C ASP A 108 -11.30 9.22 33.10
N GLN A 109 -11.02 10.53 33.25
CA GLN A 109 -12.06 11.52 33.48
C GLN A 109 -12.71 11.92 32.15
N ARG A 110 -14.00 11.59 32.00
CA ARG A 110 -14.84 12.17 30.95
C ARG A 110 -15.09 13.63 31.28
N THR A 111 -14.35 14.53 30.66
CA THR A 111 -14.81 15.91 30.50
C THR A 111 -16.03 15.88 29.58
N ASP A 112 -17.16 16.41 30.06
CA ASP A 112 -18.35 16.65 29.25
C ASP A 112 -18.05 17.78 28.25
N HIS A 113 -17.24 17.49 27.23
CA HIS A 113 -16.94 18.46 26.18
C HIS A 113 -18.12 18.50 25.20
N ASP A 114 -19.00 19.40 25.56
CA ASP A 114 -20.22 19.86 24.93
C ASP A 114 -20.14 19.93 23.38
N GLY A 115 -21.08 19.24 22.73
CA GLY A 115 -22.02 19.86 21.80
C GLY A 115 -21.58 20.36 20.41
N ALA A 116 -20.31 20.29 20.02
CA ALA A 116 -19.86 20.97 18.78
C ALA A 116 -19.08 20.13 17.76
N LYS A 117 -19.43 18.85 17.57
CA LYS A 117 -19.02 18.17 16.32
C LYS A 117 -19.83 18.74 15.17
N ARG A 118 -19.25 19.67 14.40
CA ARG A 118 -19.77 20.03 13.08
C ARG A 118 -19.69 18.78 12.19
N GLN A 119 -20.81 18.08 12.03
CA GLN A 119 -20.94 17.02 11.04
C GLN A 119 -20.77 17.65 9.65
N HIS A 120 -19.98 16.98 8.81
CA HIS A 120 -19.68 17.45 7.45
C HIS A 120 -20.81 17.05 6.51
N ASP A 121 -21.30 17.95 5.66
CA ASP A 121 -22.49 17.72 4.80
C ASP A 121 -22.37 16.51 3.86
N ALA A 122 -21.15 15.99 3.63
CA ALA A 122 -20.91 14.79 2.83
C ALA A 122 -21.20 13.47 3.58
N GLU A 123 -21.53 13.50 4.87
CA GLU A 123 -21.81 12.29 5.66
C GLU A 123 -23.26 11.78 5.52
N MET A 124 -24.15 12.52 4.84
CA MET A 124 -25.51 12.05 4.54
C MET A 124 -25.56 11.24 3.25
N TYR A 125 -25.41 9.93 3.34
CA TYR A 125 -25.70 9.02 2.23
C TYR A 125 -27.22 8.80 2.11
N ALA A 126 -27.76 8.97 0.91
CA ALA A 126 -29.21 8.94 0.62
C ALA A 126 -29.91 7.57 0.83
N HIS A 127 -29.20 6.53 1.28
CA HIS A 127 -29.70 5.15 1.35
C HIS A 127 -29.76 4.54 2.75
N ASP A 128 -29.76 5.36 3.80
CA ASP A 128 -29.73 4.91 5.20
C ASP A 128 -31.06 4.35 5.74
N LYS A 129 -31.95 3.86 4.86
CA LYS A 129 -33.27 3.30 5.24
C LYS A 129 -33.43 1.79 4.97
N ASP A 130 -32.36 1.09 4.63
CA ASP A 130 -32.45 -0.34 4.28
C ASP A 130 -32.00 -1.31 5.38
N GLN A 131 -31.65 -0.84 6.58
CA GLN A 131 -31.42 -1.73 7.73
C GLN A 131 -32.74 -2.08 8.44
N ARG A 132 -33.58 -2.88 7.77
CA ARG A 132 -34.70 -3.57 8.40
C ARG A 132 -34.38 -5.07 8.45
N GLY A 133 -33.71 -5.48 9.53
CA GLY A 133 -33.25 -6.86 9.71
C GLY A 133 -33.31 -7.32 11.17
N LYS A 134 -34.49 -7.83 11.56
CA LYS A 134 -34.79 -8.80 12.63
C LYS A 134 -34.53 -8.40 14.10
N ASP A 135 -35.62 -7.98 14.71
CA ASP A 135 -36.01 -8.29 16.09
C ASP A 135 -35.92 -9.80 16.37
N ASP A 136 -35.03 -10.21 17.27
CA ASP A 136 -35.08 -11.48 17.99
C ASP A 136 -34.76 -11.18 19.47
N GLY A 137 -35.70 -10.51 20.14
CA GLY A 137 -35.73 -10.32 21.59
C GLY A 137 -35.86 -11.64 22.34
N ARG A 138 -34.72 -12.22 22.71
CA ARG A 138 -34.59 -13.27 23.73
C ARG A 138 -35.09 -12.72 25.08
N VAL A 139 -36.19 -13.29 25.59
CA VAL A 139 -36.78 -12.97 26.90
C VAL A 139 -35.78 -13.29 28.03
N PRO A 140 -35.58 -12.39 29.03
CA PRO A 140 -34.59 -12.60 30.09
C PRO A 140 -35.14 -13.47 31.23
N SER A 141 -34.28 -14.29 31.82
CA SER A 141 -34.54 -15.09 33.02
C SER A 141 -33.70 -14.60 34.21
N HIS A 142 -34.29 -14.75 35.41
CA HIS A 142 -33.77 -14.56 36.80
C HIS A 142 -33.69 -13.10 37.29
N GLU A 143 -34.05 -12.70 38.51
CA GLU A 143 -34.50 -13.33 39.79
C GLU A 143 -34.78 -12.12 40.74
N ASN A 144 -35.74 -12.03 41.66
CA ASN A 144 -35.84 -12.61 43.02
C ASN A 144 -36.98 -11.83 43.76
N VAL A 145 -37.98 -12.45 44.41
CA VAL A 145 -38.08 -12.91 45.84
C VAL A 145 -39.04 -12.03 46.67
N ASP A 146 -39.79 -12.70 47.57
CA ASP A 146 -40.68 -12.24 48.66
C ASP A 146 -42.11 -11.77 48.30
N MET A 147 -43.18 -12.02 49.07
CA MET A 147 -43.63 -12.99 50.09
C MET A 147 -45.09 -12.58 50.43
N VAL A 148 -45.89 -13.47 51.03
CA VAL A 148 -47.20 -13.23 51.72
C VAL A 148 -48.41 -12.97 50.79
N ASP A 149 -49.57 -13.63 50.88
CA ASP A 149 -50.27 -14.52 51.83
C ASP A 149 -51.09 -15.56 51.03
#